data_AF-A0A6J4U4J9-F1
#
_entry.id   AF-A0A6J4U4J9-F1
#
_cell.length_a   1.000
_cell.length_b   1.000
_cell.length_c   1.000
_cell.angle_alpha   90.00
_cell.angle_beta   90.00
_cell.angle_gamma   90.00
#
_symmetry.space_group_name_H-M   'P 1'
#
loop_
_entity.id
_entity.type
_entity.pdbx_description
1 polymer ?
#
loop_
_entity_poly.entity_id
_entity_poly.type
_entity_poly.pdbx_seq_one_letter_code
_entity_poly.pdbx_strand_id
1 'polypeptide(L)'
;MQPVIEPIEFVEQRRAFSRRRALKWVIRAAYGTFALAFALPALAIRTLTQESKEIAEGDLLVAAAGATAGQPLNAADIPVGTGVQVVPEGKADDTNNNVVIVRLAEGTGEDALVAYSAVCTHLGCIVYADLDENGNIRCPCHLSQFNPREDADVVGGPAPRALPSLPIAVGGNGQITVAGTFSAPVGPD
;
A
#
# COMPACT_ATOMS: atom_id res chain seq x y z
N MET A 1 -32.93 3.26 -91.00
CA MET A 1 -32.37 2.44 -89.90
C MET A 1 -32.27 3.35 -88.67
N GLN A 2 -33.18 3.23 -87.70
CA GLN A 2 -33.13 4.03 -86.46
C GLN A 2 -32.23 3.31 -85.42
N PRO A 3 -31.43 4.02 -84.62
CA PRO A 3 -30.61 3.39 -83.58
C PRO A 3 -31.50 2.96 -82.41
N VAL A 4 -31.40 1.69 -82.04
CA VAL A 4 -32.01 1.15 -80.82
C VAL A 4 -31.15 1.58 -79.64
N ILE A 5 -31.70 2.42 -78.77
CA ILE A 5 -31.08 2.79 -77.49
C ILE A 5 -31.57 1.79 -76.44
N GLU A 6 -30.66 0.96 -75.90
CA GLU A 6 -30.97 0.13 -74.74
C GLU A 6 -30.96 0.96 -73.46
N PRO A 7 -31.91 0.74 -72.52
CA PRO A 7 -31.92 1.47 -71.27
C PRO A 7 -30.82 0.94 -70.34
N ILE A 8 -29.97 1.84 -69.85
CA ILE A 8 -29.03 1.55 -68.76
C ILE A 8 -29.86 1.47 -67.47
N GLU A 9 -30.07 0.26 -66.96
CA GLU A 9 -30.63 0.06 -65.61
C GLU A 9 -29.60 0.50 -64.56
N PHE A 10 -29.83 1.67 -63.96
CA PHE A 10 -29.21 2.03 -62.70
C PHE A 10 -29.84 1.19 -61.59
N VAL A 11 -29.25 0.04 -61.29
CA VAL A 11 -29.54 -0.72 -60.07
C VAL A 11 -29.03 0.08 -58.88
N GLU A 12 -29.86 0.97 -58.35
CA GLU A 12 -29.60 1.64 -57.09
C GLU A 12 -29.68 0.60 -55.97
N GLN A 13 -28.54 0.02 -55.62
CA GLN A 13 -28.42 -1.02 -54.62
C GLN A 13 -28.59 -0.41 -53.21
N ARG A 14 -29.80 0.08 -52.89
CA ARG A 14 -30.16 0.35 -51.49
C ARG A 14 -30.15 -0.98 -50.77
N ARG A 15 -29.09 -1.25 -50.00
CA ARG A 15 -29.04 -2.37 -49.06
C ARG A 15 -30.15 -2.16 -48.02
N ALA A 16 -31.36 -2.60 -48.33
CA ALA A 16 -32.48 -2.60 -47.40
C ALA A 16 -32.05 -3.40 -46.16
N PHE A 17 -32.08 -2.74 -45.01
CA PHE A 17 -31.72 -3.35 -43.75
C PHE A 17 -32.68 -4.52 -43.48
N SER A 18 -32.22 -5.76 -43.64
CA SER A 18 -33.11 -6.90 -43.54
C SER A 18 -33.62 -7.06 -42.11
N ARG A 19 -34.87 -7.50 -41.95
CA ARG A 19 -35.46 -7.80 -40.62
C ARG A 19 -34.57 -8.73 -39.78
N ARG A 20 -33.85 -9.64 -40.44
CA ARG A 20 -32.86 -10.53 -39.81
C ARG A 20 -31.62 -9.80 -39.29
N ARG A 21 -31.14 -8.76 -39.99
CA ARG A 21 -30.06 -7.89 -39.48
C ARG A 21 -30.53 -7.02 -38.32
N ALA A 22 -31.75 -6.49 -38.40
CA ALA A 22 -32.38 -5.74 -37.30
C ALA A 22 -32.46 -6.60 -36.03
N LEU A 23 -33.02 -7.80 -36.15
CA LEU A 23 -33.16 -8.74 -35.05
C LEU A 23 -31.79 -9.12 -34.45
N LYS A 24 -30.77 -9.40 -35.28
CA LYS A 24 -29.40 -9.68 -34.80
C LYS A 24 -28.80 -8.51 -34.03
N TRP A 25 -29.09 -7.28 -34.44
CA TRP A 25 -28.63 -6.08 -33.73
C TRP A 25 -29.33 -5.91 -32.37
N VAL A 26 -30.65 -6.07 -32.32
CA VAL A 26 -31.42 -6.01 -31.07
C VAL A 26 -30.94 -7.09 -30.09
N ILE A 27 -30.75 -8.32 -30.57
CA ILE A 27 -30.24 -9.42 -29.75
C ILE A 27 -28.85 -9.10 -29.19
N ARG A 28 -27.93 -8.60 -30.02
CA ARG A 28 -26.58 -8.21 -29.56
C ARG A 28 -26.61 -7.07 -28.55
N ALA A 29 -27.47 -6.07 -28.76
CA ALA A 29 -27.66 -4.97 -27.83
C ALA A 29 -28.19 -5.49 -26.48
N ALA A 30 -29.20 -6.37 -26.49
CA ALA A 30 -29.77 -6.96 -25.28
C ALA A 30 -28.75 -7.78 -24.49
N TYR A 31 -27.96 -8.64 -25.15
CA TYR A 31 -26.89 -9.38 -24.49
C TYR A 31 -25.78 -8.45 -23.96
N GLY A 32 -25.44 -7.39 -24.72
CA GLY A 32 -24.46 -6.39 -24.28
C GLY A 32 -24.92 -5.66 -23.02
N THR A 33 -26.15 -5.16 -23.00
CA THR A 33 -26.72 -4.47 -21.83
C THR A 33 -26.83 -5.40 -20.63
N PHE A 34 -27.21 -6.66 -20.84
CA PHE A 34 -27.30 -7.66 -19.77
C PHE A 34 -25.91 -7.95 -19.18
N ALA A 35 -24.89 -8.18 -20.01
CA ALA A 35 -23.53 -8.40 -19.52
C ALA A 35 -22.98 -7.19 -18.73
N LEU A 36 -23.19 -5.97 -19.23
CA LEU A 36 -22.78 -4.74 -18.55
C LEU A 36 -23.50 -4.56 -17.20
N ALA A 37 -24.78 -4.92 -17.11
CA ALA A 37 -25.56 -4.82 -15.88
C ALA A 37 -25.03 -5.70 -14.73
N PHE A 38 -24.26 -6.76 -15.02
CA PHE A 38 -23.59 -7.58 -14.00
C PHE A 38 -22.10 -7.24 -13.86
N ALA A 39 -21.41 -6.94 -14.96
CA ALA A 39 -19.98 -6.64 -14.94
C ALA A 39 -19.66 -5.34 -14.20
N LEU A 40 -20.46 -4.29 -14.37
CA LEU A 40 -20.22 -3.00 -13.70
C LEU A 40 -20.44 -3.08 -12.18
N PRO A 41 -21.55 -3.65 -11.65
CA PRO A 41 -21.69 -3.85 -10.21
C PRO A 41 -20.65 -4.81 -9.63
N ALA A 42 -20.27 -5.87 -10.34
CA ALA A 42 -19.24 -6.79 -9.88
C ALA A 42 -17.86 -6.10 -9.77
N LEU A 43 -17.50 -5.26 -10.75
CA LEU A 43 -16.29 -4.45 -10.70
C LEU A 43 -16.37 -3.41 -9.58
N ALA A 44 -17.50 -2.72 -9.44
CA ALA A 44 -17.72 -1.72 -8.40
C ALA A 44 -17.63 -2.34 -7.00
N ILE A 45 -18.28 -3.48 -6.77
CA ILE A 45 -18.17 -4.21 -5.50
C ILE A 45 -16.72 -4.57 -5.25
N ARG A 46 -16.01 -5.16 -6.21
CA ARG A 46 -14.60 -5.52 -6.04
C ARG A 46 -13.72 -4.31 -5.68
N THR A 47 -13.95 -3.15 -6.29
CA THR A 47 -13.18 -1.93 -5.98
C THR A 47 -13.55 -1.33 -4.63
N LEU A 48 -14.82 -1.40 -4.23
CA LEU A 48 -15.32 -0.84 -2.98
C LEU A 48 -15.05 -1.75 -1.77
N THR A 49 -14.95 -3.06 -2.00
CA THR A 49 -14.62 -4.06 -0.97
C THR A 49 -13.13 -4.37 -0.92
N GLN A 50 -12.30 -3.66 -1.68
CA GLN A 50 -10.85 -3.80 -1.53
C GLN A 50 -10.48 -3.20 -0.18
N GLU A 51 -10.17 -4.07 0.78
CA GLU A 51 -9.65 -3.69 2.09
C GLU A 51 -8.42 -2.79 1.87
N SER A 52 -8.43 -1.62 2.50
CA SER A 52 -7.26 -0.74 2.46
C SER A 52 -6.12 -1.48 3.15
N LYS A 53 -5.11 -1.83 2.37
CA LYS A 53 -3.89 -2.42 2.91
C LYS A 53 -3.02 -1.39 3.61
N GLU A 54 -3.41 -0.13 3.64
CA GLU A 54 -2.66 0.91 4.34
C GLU A 54 -2.77 0.73 5.85
N ILE A 55 -1.69 1.08 6.55
CA ILE A 55 -1.66 1.19 7.99
C ILE A 55 -2.72 2.19 8.48
N ALA A 56 -3.45 1.82 9.52
CA ALA A 56 -4.54 2.62 10.08
C ALA A 56 -4.49 2.61 11.61
N GLU A 57 -5.07 3.64 12.22
CA GLU A 57 -5.25 3.72 13.66
C GLU A 57 -6.04 2.50 14.17
N GLY A 58 -5.56 1.91 15.26
CA GLY A 58 -6.10 0.69 15.86
C GLY A 58 -5.50 -0.61 15.32
N ASP A 59 -4.68 -0.57 14.28
CA ASP A 59 -3.99 -1.76 13.77
C ASP A 59 -3.07 -2.35 14.85
N LEU A 60 -3.17 -3.67 15.06
CA LEU A 60 -2.26 -4.40 15.95
C LEU A 60 -0.91 -4.62 15.26
N LEU A 61 0.18 -4.28 15.95
CA LEU A 61 1.53 -4.50 15.42
C LEU A 61 2.06 -5.89 15.79
N VAL A 62 2.48 -6.62 14.77
CA VAL A 62 3.06 -7.95 14.86
C VAL A 62 4.50 -7.94 14.38
N ALA A 63 5.33 -8.86 14.88
CA ALA A 63 6.71 -8.96 14.43
C ALA A 63 6.78 -9.25 12.92
N ALA A 64 7.61 -8.50 12.19
CA ALA A 64 7.69 -8.59 10.72
C ALA A 64 8.48 -9.82 10.24
N ALA A 65 9.45 -10.28 11.04
CA ALA A 65 10.38 -11.34 10.65
C ALA A 65 10.86 -12.15 11.86
N GLY A 66 11.51 -13.29 11.58
CA GLY A 66 12.07 -14.18 12.60
C GLY A 66 11.10 -15.24 13.09
N ALA A 67 11.46 -15.91 14.20
CA ALA A 67 10.69 -17.02 14.75
C ALA A 67 9.30 -16.60 15.28
N THR A 68 9.11 -15.32 15.55
CA THR A 68 7.87 -14.73 16.07
C THR A 68 7.09 -13.98 14.99
N ALA A 69 7.45 -14.11 13.71
CA ALA A 69 6.77 -13.41 12.63
C ALA A 69 5.25 -13.63 12.66
N GLY A 70 4.49 -12.54 12.56
CA GLY A 70 3.03 -12.54 12.64
C GLY A 70 2.44 -12.68 14.05
N GLN A 71 3.26 -12.84 15.09
CA GLN A 71 2.79 -12.83 16.47
C GLN A 71 2.69 -11.39 17.00
N PRO A 72 1.67 -11.07 17.83
CA PRO A 72 1.56 -9.77 18.48
C PRO A 72 2.83 -9.42 19.26
N LEU A 73 3.36 -8.23 19.04
CA LEU A 73 4.54 -7.76 19.74
C LEU A 73 4.12 -7.20 21.11
N ASN A 74 4.73 -7.69 22.19
CA ASN A 74 4.61 -7.06 23.49
C ASN A 74 5.70 -6.00 23.65
N ALA A 75 5.32 -4.83 24.16
CA ALA A 75 6.25 -3.77 24.51
C ALA A 75 7.38 -4.28 25.40
N ALA A 76 7.07 -5.08 26.42
CA ALA A 76 8.06 -5.57 27.38
C ALA A 76 9.14 -6.47 26.77
N ASP A 77 8.87 -7.06 25.61
CA ASP A 77 9.80 -7.99 24.95
C ASP A 77 10.87 -7.26 24.12
N ILE A 78 10.75 -5.95 23.94
CA ILE A 78 11.73 -5.12 23.23
C ILE A 78 12.84 -4.71 24.22
N PRO A 79 14.09 -5.19 24.08
CA PRO A 79 15.18 -4.77 24.96
C PRO A 79 15.50 -3.28 24.83
N VAL A 80 15.98 -2.69 25.93
CA VAL A 80 16.41 -1.29 25.95
C VAL A 80 17.58 -1.09 24.99
N GLY A 81 17.54 -0.02 24.19
CA GLY A 81 18.58 0.32 23.22
C GLY A 81 18.56 -0.55 21.97
N THR A 82 17.47 -1.26 21.70
CA THR A 82 17.31 -2.09 20.50
C THR A 82 16.09 -1.66 19.69
N GLY A 83 16.05 -2.09 18.44
CA GLY A 83 14.90 -1.95 17.57
C GLY A 83 14.35 -3.29 17.11
N VAL A 84 13.09 -3.28 16.70
CA VAL A 84 12.39 -4.43 16.12
C VAL A 84 11.56 -3.97 14.94
N GLN A 85 11.55 -4.76 13.88
CA GLN A 85 10.66 -4.52 12.74
C GLN A 85 9.30 -5.15 12.99
N VAL A 86 8.27 -4.38 12.71
CA VAL A 86 6.87 -4.78 12.83
C VAL A 86 6.10 -4.38 11.58
N VAL A 87 4.95 -5.02 11.43
CA VAL A 87 3.93 -4.70 10.44
C VAL A 87 2.57 -4.76 11.12
N PRO A 88 1.54 -4.07 10.61
CA PRO A 88 0.16 -4.32 10.99
C PRO A 88 -0.24 -5.76 10.69
N GLU A 89 -0.97 -6.38 11.61
CA GLU A 89 -1.53 -7.72 11.43
C GLU A 89 -2.32 -7.79 10.11
N GLY A 90 -2.00 -8.78 9.28
CA GLY A 90 -2.69 -8.98 8.00
C GLY A 90 -2.33 -8.00 6.88
N LYS A 91 -1.41 -7.04 7.09
CA LYS A 91 -1.00 -6.04 6.08
C LYS A 91 0.49 -6.05 5.75
N ALA A 92 1.17 -7.18 5.98
CA ALA A 92 2.61 -7.35 5.75
C ALA A 92 3.03 -7.29 4.27
N ASP A 93 2.07 -7.46 3.37
CA ASP A 93 2.23 -7.50 1.92
C ASP A 93 2.33 -6.12 1.27
N ASP A 94 2.00 -5.03 1.99
CA ASP A 94 2.38 -3.68 1.60
C ASP A 94 3.71 -3.29 2.25
N THR A 95 4.72 -3.01 1.43
CA THR A 95 6.05 -2.64 1.91
C THR A 95 6.03 -1.33 2.69
N ASN A 96 5.09 -0.42 2.41
CA ASN A 96 4.97 0.86 3.10
C ASN A 96 4.51 0.72 4.55
N ASN A 97 3.99 -0.44 4.93
CA ASN A 97 3.57 -0.72 6.30
C ASN A 97 4.70 -1.24 7.20
N ASN A 98 5.92 -1.41 6.67
CA ASN A 98 7.04 -1.80 7.51
C ASN A 98 7.38 -0.64 8.45
N VAL A 99 7.42 -0.96 9.74
CA VAL A 99 7.69 -0.03 10.83
C VAL A 99 8.86 -0.58 11.63
N VAL A 100 9.72 0.31 12.12
CA VAL A 100 10.73 -0.01 13.12
C VAL A 100 10.32 0.64 14.42
N ILE A 101 10.17 -0.17 15.47
CA ILE A 101 9.98 0.31 16.84
C ILE A 101 11.33 0.24 17.53
N VAL A 102 11.74 1.34 18.15
CA VAL A 102 12.96 1.43 18.95
C VAL A 102 12.58 1.67 20.40
N ARG A 103 13.17 0.90 21.31
CA ARG A 103 13.15 1.22 22.73
C ARG A 103 14.39 2.05 23.07
N LEU A 104 14.19 3.33 23.35
CA LEU A 104 15.22 4.25 23.80
C LEU A 104 15.75 3.85 25.19
N ALA A 105 16.98 4.28 25.47
CA ALA A 105 17.58 4.12 26.80
C ALA A 105 16.97 5.10 27.81
N GLU A 106 16.51 6.24 27.30
CA GLU A 106 15.81 7.28 28.02
C GLU A 106 14.31 6.96 28.10
N GLY A 107 13.66 7.37 29.19
CA GLY A 107 12.22 7.17 29.41
C GLY A 107 11.86 5.86 30.10
N THR A 108 10.56 5.66 30.33
CA THR A 108 10.03 4.46 30.99
C THR A 108 8.74 3.99 30.32
N GLY A 109 8.55 2.66 30.22
CA GLY A 109 7.31 2.10 29.70
C GLY A 109 7.10 2.42 28.22
N GLU A 110 5.95 3.06 27.92
CA GLU A 110 5.53 3.53 26.59
C GLU A 110 6.32 4.74 26.12
N ASP A 111 6.69 5.66 27.03
CA ASP A 111 7.45 6.89 26.69
C ASP A 111 8.86 6.58 26.17
N ALA A 112 9.38 5.38 26.45
CA ALA A 112 10.66 4.91 25.92
C ALA A 112 10.54 4.29 24.51
N LEU A 113 9.33 4.14 23.97
CA LEU A 113 9.10 3.53 22.66
C LEU A 113 8.83 4.61 21.62
N VAL A 114 9.61 4.57 20.55
CA VAL A 114 9.39 5.39 19.36
C VAL A 114 9.23 4.49 18.15
N ALA A 115 8.36 4.87 17.22
CA ALA A 115 8.10 4.11 16.01
C ALA A 115 8.24 4.99 14.78
N TYR A 116 8.88 4.45 13.75
CA TYR A 116 9.12 5.13 12.48
C TYR A 116 8.84 4.18 11.33
N SER A 117 8.57 4.71 10.14
CA SER A 117 8.61 3.90 8.92
C SER A 117 9.98 3.23 8.80
N ALA A 118 10.00 1.93 8.53
CA ALA A 118 11.21 1.22 8.22
C ALA A 118 11.66 1.42 6.77
N VAL A 119 10.90 2.16 5.95
CA VAL A 119 11.21 2.42 4.54
C VAL A 119 12.12 3.64 4.43
N CYS A 120 13.37 3.42 4.01
CA CYS A 120 14.35 4.49 3.85
C CYS A 120 13.89 5.54 2.83
N THR A 121 13.95 6.80 3.22
CA THR A 121 13.56 7.97 2.41
C THR A 121 14.49 8.29 1.25
N HIS A 122 15.61 7.55 1.12
CA HIS A 122 16.51 7.69 -0.03
C HIS A 122 15.93 7.01 -1.27
N LEU A 123 15.80 5.67 -1.25
CA LEU A 123 15.40 4.85 -2.40
C LEU A 123 14.52 3.65 -1.98
N GLY A 124 13.92 3.69 -0.79
CA GLY A 124 12.90 2.73 -0.38
C GLY A 124 13.39 1.41 0.23
N CYS A 125 14.69 1.25 0.48
CA CYS A 125 15.18 0.05 1.17
C CYS A 125 14.64 -0.04 2.62
N ILE A 126 14.36 -1.25 3.09
CA ILE A 126 14.02 -1.48 4.50
C ILE A 126 15.28 -1.31 5.36
N VAL A 127 15.22 -0.42 6.36
CA VAL A 127 16.29 -0.19 7.33
C VAL A 127 16.44 -1.39 8.27
N TYR A 128 17.61 -1.58 8.88
CA TYR A 128 17.81 -2.64 9.87
C TYR A 128 16.92 -2.43 11.10
N ALA A 129 16.53 -3.55 11.73
CA ALA A 129 15.91 -3.55 13.05
C ALA A 129 16.91 -3.14 14.13
N ASP A 130 18.12 -3.72 14.08
CA ASP A 130 19.19 -3.44 15.03
C ASP A 130 19.78 -2.05 14.82
N LEU A 131 20.06 -1.38 15.94
CA LEU A 131 20.72 -0.08 15.95
C LEU A 131 22.24 -0.22 15.76
N ASP A 132 22.87 0.87 15.36
CA ASP A 132 24.33 0.96 15.36
C ASP A 132 24.93 1.20 16.74
N GLU A 133 26.27 1.29 16.78
CA GLU A 133 27.03 1.57 18.01
C GLU A 133 26.69 2.92 18.66
N ASN A 134 26.12 3.86 17.90
CA ASN A 134 25.65 5.17 18.38
C ASN A 134 24.14 5.17 18.71
N GLY A 135 23.46 4.05 18.48
CA GLY A 135 22.01 3.90 18.65
C GLY A 135 21.20 4.46 17.48
N ASN A 136 21.79 4.62 16.29
CA ASN A 136 21.06 5.07 15.10
C ASN A 136 20.46 3.90 14.32
N ILE A 137 19.33 4.16 13.68
CA ILE A 137 18.75 3.26 12.69
C ILE A 137 19.57 3.35 11.40
N ARG A 138 19.95 2.21 10.80
CA ARG A 138 20.80 2.17 9.61
C ARG A 138 20.11 1.57 8.40
N CYS A 139 20.30 2.20 7.24
CA CYS A 139 19.90 1.64 5.96
C CYS A 139 21.03 0.76 5.37
N PRO A 140 20.77 -0.51 4.98
CA PRO A 140 21.78 -1.41 4.42
C PRO A 140 22.31 -0.98 3.05
N CYS A 141 21.52 -0.23 2.27
CA CYS A 141 21.80 -0.02 0.86
C CYS A 141 22.88 1.03 0.60
N HIS A 142 22.78 2.17 1.27
CA HIS A 142 23.69 3.31 1.07
C HIS A 142 24.10 3.96 2.40
N LEU A 143 23.90 3.24 3.51
CA LEU A 143 24.38 3.61 4.83
C LEU A 143 23.82 4.93 5.37
N SER A 144 22.60 5.30 4.97
CA SER A 144 21.85 6.37 5.66
C SER A 144 21.66 6.00 7.13
N GLN A 145 21.81 6.98 8.01
CA GLN A 145 21.70 6.84 9.45
C GLN A 145 20.67 7.83 9.98
N PHE A 146 19.78 7.35 10.84
CA PHE A 146 18.69 8.14 11.41
C PHE A 146 18.74 8.08 12.94
N ASN A 147 18.69 9.23 13.61
CA ASN A 147 18.75 9.29 15.07
C ASN A 147 17.34 9.13 15.68
N PRO A 148 16.98 7.97 16.25
CA PRO A 148 15.64 7.75 16.79
C PRO A 148 15.33 8.59 18.04
N ARG A 149 16.34 9.25 18.65
CA ARG A 149 16.13 10.16 19.80
C ARG A 149 15.70 11.55 19.37
N GLU A 150 15.89 11.89 18.09
CA GLU A 150 15.62 13.20 17.51
C GLU A 150 14.74 13.03 16.27
N ASP A 151 13.55 12.45 16.45
CA ASP A 151 12.54 12.26 15.41
C ASP A 151 13.04 11.57 14.12
N ALA A 152 14.01 10.65 14.27
CA ALA A 152 14.67 9.96 13.17
C ALA A 152 15.30 10.90 12.14
N ASP A 153 15.86 12.04 12.60
CA ASP A 153 16.59 12.96 11.74
C ASP A 153 17.83 12.31 11.11
N VAL A 154 18.20 12.78 9.93
CA VAL A 154 19.32 12.22 9.16
C VAL A 154 20.64 12.69 9.74
N VAL A 155 21.38 11.76 10.32
CA VAL A 155 22.71 12.03 10.90
C VAL A 155 23.86 11.50 10.03
N GLY A 156 23.54 10.82 8.93
CA GLY A 156 24.54 10.35 7.97
C GLY A 156 23.96 9.74 6.70
N GLY A 157 24.80 9.62 5.68
CA GLY A 157 24.47 9.03 4.39
C GLY A 157 23.58 9.92 3.50
N PRO A 158 23.02 9.35 2.40
CA PRO A 158 22.39 10.14 1.33
C PRO A 158 20.89 10.38 1.48
N ALA A 159 20.25 9.94 2.56
CA ALA A 159 18.81 10.16 2.74
C ALA A 159 18.51 11.67 2.83
N PRO A 160 17.52 12.19 2.10
CA PRO A 160 17.27 13.63 2.05
C PRO A 160 16.45 14.15 3.24
N ARG A 161 15.79 13.26 3.99
CA ARG A 161 14.88 13.62 5.08
C ARG A 161 14.73 12.49 6.12
N ALA A 162 14.24 12.88 7.30
CA ALA A 162 13.93 11.98 8.41
C ALA A 162 12.95 10.87 8.01
N LEU A 163 13.02 9.74 8.73
CA LEU A 163 11.99 8.69 8.62
C LEU A 163 10.67 9.21 9.20
N PRO A 164 9.52 9.03 8.53
CA PRO A 164 8.23 9.41 9.10
C PRO A 164 7.97 8.69 10.42
N SER A 165 7.71 9.44 11.48
CA SER A 165 7.25 8.90 12.76
C SER A 165 5.84 8.35 12.66
N LEU A 166 5.55 7.30 13.43
CA LEU A 166 4.24 6.68 13.55
C LEU A 166 3.81 6.70 15.02
N PRO A 167 2.72 7.39 15.38
CA PRO A 167 2.18 7.31 16.73
C PRO A 167 1.75 5.87 17.05
N ILE A 168 2.13 5.39 18.22
CA ILE A 168 1.76 4.06 18.74
C ILE A 168 1.14 4.21 20.13
N ALA A 169 0.38 3.20 20.54
CA ALA A 169 -0.16 3.08 21.90
C ALA A 169 0.15 1.68 22.45
N VAL A 170 0.40 1.59 23.76
CA VAL A 170 0.57 0.30 24.45
C VAL A 170 -0.72 -0.06 25.19
N GLY A 171 -1.39 -1.11 24.77
CA GLY A 171 -2.59 -1.62 25.42
C GLY A 171 -2.30 -2.21 26.81
N GLY A 172 -3.34 -2.38 27.63
CA GLY A 172 -3.21 -2.95 28.98
C GLY A 172 -2.72 -4.41 29.02
N ASN A 173 -2.76 -5.11 27.89
CA ASN A 173 -2.17 -6.44 27.70
C ASN A 173 -0.70 -6.40 27.24
N GLY A 174 -0.12 -5.21 27.12
CA GLY A 174 1.24 -4.94 26.65
C GLY A 174 1.42 -4.96 25.13
N GLN A 175 0.36 -5.21 24.36
CA GLN A 175 0.43 -5.19 22.89
C GLN A 175 0.50 -3.78 22.36
N ILE A 176 1.18 -3.60 21.23
CA ILE A 176 1.35 -2.29 20.59
C ILE A 176 0.35 -2.16 19.43
N THR A 177 -0.37 -1.04 19.41
CA THR A 177 -1.29 -0.67 18.32
C THR A 177 -0.88 0.66 17.70
N VAL A 178 -1.27 0.88 16.45
CA VAL A 178 -1.12 2.17 15.78
C VAL A 178 -2.08 3.19 16.41
N ALA A 179 -1.57 4.38 16.75
CA ALA A 179 -2.34 5.45 17.41
C ALA A 179 -2.54 6.68 16.52
N GLY A 180 -2.16 6.60 15.25
CA GLY A 180 -2.31 7.71 14.30
C GLY A 180 -1.75 7.38 12.92
N THR A 181 -1.52 8.41 12.13
CA THR A 181 -0.93 8.29 10.78
C THR A 181 0.54 8.67 10.80
N PHE A 182 1.28 8.28 9.75
CA PHE A 182 2.66 8.74 9.58
C PHE A 182 2.73 10.27 9.50
N SER A 183 3.75 10.86 10.10
CA SER A 183 3.96 12.32 10.10
C SER A 183 4.32 12.90 8.74
N ALA A 184 4.73 12.07 7.77
CA ALA A 184 5.10 12.44 6.41
C ALA A 184 4.94 11.24 5.45
N PRO A 185 5.02 11.44 4.11
CA PRO A 185 4.98 10.33 3.15
C PRO A 185 6.08 9.29 3.40
N VAL A 186 5.70 8.01 3.27
CA VAL A 186 6.59 6.86 3.44
C VAL A 186 7.50 6.68 2.22
N GLY A 187 8.79 6.36 2.48
CA GLY A 187 9.75 6.05 1.43
C GLY A 187 10.29 7.29 0.69
N PRO A 188 10.86 7.12 -0.51
CA PRO A 188 11.33 8.24 -1.33
C PRO A 188 10.15 9.09 -1.84
N ASP A 189 10.39 10.38 -2.01
CA ASP A 189 9.43 11.32 -2.61
C ASP A 189 9.21 11.09 -4.12
#